data_AF-A0A1T4SK57-F1
#
_entry.id   AF-A0A1T4SK57-F1
#
_cell.length_a   1.000
_cell.length_b   1.000
_cell.length_c   1.000
_cell.angle_alpha   90.00
_cell.angle_beta   90.00
_cell.angle_gamma   90.00
#
_symmetry.space_group_name_H-M   'P 1'
#
loop_
_entity.id
_entity.type
_entity.pdbx_description
1 polymer ?
#
loop_
_entity_poly.entity_id
_entity_poly.type
_entity_poly.pdbx_seq_one_letter_code
_entity_poly.pdbx_strand_id
1 'polypeptide(L)'
;MRDYNAFSDAALLPLLKEGEVQAFNEVYARYFRLLYQYAWNILNNEEECSDAVQEIFVWLWEHRSTLEVTSLKGYLMAAVKYRLARIIQTSRRRAAILAANVELPTITRIEEDMEVKELRRVITEFSETLPQRAREIFHLSRVQHLSNREIAARLGISEKTVENQITIALKKLRSDLGKKMLSFLLL
;
A
#
# COMPACT_ATOMS: atom_id res chain seq x y z
N MET A 1 -22.60 -27.57 8.75
CA MET A 1 -21.91 -26.41 8.13
C MET A 1 -20.79 -25.99 9.07
N ARG A 2 -19.59 -25.70 8.55
CA ARG A 2 -18.52 -25.12 9.37
C ARG A 2 -18.93 -23.71 9.79
N ASP A 3 -18.62 -23.34 11.03
CA ASP A 3 -18.87 -22.00 11.53
C ASP A 3 -17.62 -21.13 11.33
N TYR A 4 -17.55 -20.42 10.21
CA TYR A 4 -16.37 -19.64 9.81
C TYR A 4 -16.16 -18.41 10.70
N ASN A 5 -17.20 -17.92 11.38
CA ASN A 5 -17.11 -16.77 12.30
C ASN A 5 -16.17 -17.04 13.48
N ALA A 6 -15.99 -18.30 13.88
CA ALA A 6 -15.17 -18.72 15.00
C ALA A 6 -13.71 -18.96 14.59
N PHE A 7 -13.43 -18.98 13.29
CA PHE A 7 -12.08 -19.25 12.79
C PHE A 7 -11.21 -18.01 12.96
N SER A 8 -9.97 -18.18 13.38
CA SER A 8 -9.00 -17.08 13.35
C SER A 8 -8.61 -16.75 11.90
N ASP A 9 -8.04 -15.57 11.66
CA ASP A 9 -7.49 -15.21 10.35
C ASP A 9 -6.47 -16.25 9.84
N ALA A 10 -5.67 -16.81 10.76
CA ALA A 10 -4.70 -17.84 10.42
C ALA A 10 -5.36 -19.14 9.95
N ALA A 11 -6.56 -19.45 10.43
CA ALA A 11 -7.34 -20.60 10.00
C ALA A 11 -8.15 -20.30 8.71
N LEU A 12 -8.57 -19.06 8.50
CA LEU A 12 -9.28 -18.64 7.28
C LEU A 12 -8.36 -18.51 6.06
N LEU A 13 -7.09 -18.16 6.26
CA LEU A 13 -6.17 -17.90 5.15
C LEU A 13 -5.93 -19.12 4.25
N PRO A 14 -5.64 -20.34 4.75
CA PRO A 14 -5.48 -21.51 3.89
C PRO A 14 -6.76 -21.84 3.11
N LEU A 15 -7.92 -21.72 3.76
CA LEU A 15 -9.23 -21.97 3.15
C LEU A 15 -9.55 -20.96 2.03
N LEU A 16 -9.19 -19.70 2.25
CA LEU A 16 -9.26 -18.66 1.23
C LEU A 16 -8.34 -19.00 0.04
N LYS A 17 -7.11 -19.49 0.28
CA LYS A 17 -6.18 -19.90 -0.79
C LYS A 17 -6.74 -21.06 -1.63
N GLU A 18 -7.42 -22.00 -0.99
CA GLU A 18 -8.10 -23.13 -1.65
C GLU A 18 -9.35 -22.71 -2.44
N GLY A 19 -9.76 -21.44 -2.32
CA GLY A 19 -10.92 -20.90 -3.02
C GLY A 19 -12.25 -21.20 -2.34
N GLU A 20 -12.24 -21.44 -1.02
CA GLU A 20 -13.47 -21.63 -0.25
C GLU A 20 -14.20 -20.29 -0.10
N VAL A 21 -15.33 -20.15 -0.81
CA VAL A 21 -16.13 -18.90 -0.85
C VAL A 21 -16.59 -18.47 0.54
N GLN A 22 -16.88 -19.41 1.43
CA GLN A 22 -17.34 -19.08 2.79
C GLN A 22 -16.23 -18.45 3.63
N ALA A 23 -14.97 -18.87 3.44
CA ALA A 23 -13.84 -18.22 4.10
C ALA A 23 -13.65 -16.79 3.59
N PHE A 24 -13.83 -16.55 2.30
CA PHE A 24 -13.81 -15.20 1.73
C PHE A 24 -14.94 -14.32 2.28
N ASN A 25 -16.17 -14.83 2.35
CA ASN A 25 -17.32 -14.09 2.87
C ASN A 25 -17.09 -13.67 4.33
N GLU A 26 -16.51 -14.55 5.14
CA GLU A 26 -16.16 -14.22 6.52
C GLU A 26 -15.10 -13.13 6.60
N VAL A 27 -14.03 -13.24 5.79
CA VAL A 27 -12.99 -12.21 5.70
C VAL A 27 -13.58 -10.86 5.27
N TYR A 28 -14.48 -10.87 4.28
CA TYR A 28 -15.20 -9.68 3.83
C TYR A 28 -16.02 -9.07 4.97
N ALA A 29 -16.87 -9.87 5.64
CA ALA A 29 -17.73 -9.41 6.72
C ALA A 29 -16.93 -8.79 7.88
N ARG A 30 -15.77 -9.39 8.23
CA ARG A 30 -14.88 -8.88 9.29
C ARG A 30 -14.25 -7.54 8.95
N TYR A 31 -13.78 -7.39 7.71
CA TYR A 31 -12.87 -6.31 7.37
C TYR A 31 -13.53 -5.18 6.58
N PHE A 32 -14.66 -5.41 5.91
CA PHE A 32 -15.32 -4.41 5.08
C PHE A 32 -15.57 -3.10 5.84
N ARG A 33 -16.24 -3.18 7.00
CA ARG A 33 -16.58 -2.00 7.81
C ARG A 33 -15.33 -1.23 8.26
N LEU A 34 -14.27 -1.94 8.66
CA LEU A 34 -13.02 -1.32 9.08
C LEU A 34 -12.34 -0.56 7.93
N LEU A 35 -12.22 -1.19 6.77
CA LEU A 35 -11.60 -0.57 5.59
C LEU A 35 -12.44 0.60 5.07
N TYR A 36 -13.76 0.44 5.06
CA TYR A 36 -14.70 1.48 4.62
C TYR A 36 -14.64 2.71 5.53
N GLN A 37 -14.66 2.53 6.86
CA GLN A 37 -14.52 3.65 7.80
C GLN A 37 -13.18 4.38 7.63
N TYR A 38 -12.10 3.63 7.39
CA TYR A 38 -10.80 4.23 7.11
C TYR A 38 -10.81 5.06 5.81
N ALA A 39 -11.43 4.54 4.75
CA ALA A 39 -11.61 5.25 3.48
C ALA A 39 -12.48 6.51 3.64
N TRP A 40 -13.59 6.39 4.36
CA TRP A 40 -14.53 7.48 4.61
C TRP A 40 -13.85 8.68 5.29
N ASN A 41 -13.04 8.42 6.31
CA ASN A 41 -12.31 9.46 7.03
C ASN A 41 -11.31 10.24 6.16
N ILE A 42 -10.98 9.74 4.97
CA ILE A 42 -9.98 10.33 4.06
C ILE A 42 -10.65 10.95 2.83
N LEU A 43 -11.58 10.24 2.19
CA LEU A 43 -12.20 10.68 0.93
C LEU A 43 -13.49 11.47 1.15
N ASN A 44 -14.23 11.16 2.23
CA ASN A 44 -15.55 11.73 2.52
C ASN A 44 -16.52 11.67 1.31
N ASN A 45 -16.39 10.62 0.50
CA ASN A 45 -17.17 10.36 -0.70
C ASN A 45 -17.58 8.87 -0.70
N GLU A 46 -18.88 8.62 -0.66
CA GLU A 46 -19.43 7.27 -0.50
C GLU A 46 -19.07 6.34 -1.66
N GLU A 47 -19.18 6.83 -2.90
CA GLU A 47 -18.90 6.07 -4.12
C GLU A 47 -17.42 5.70 -4.19
N GLU A 48 -16.52 6.67 -4.01
CA GLU A 48 -15.08 6.40 -4.04
C GLU A 48 -14.63 5.47 -2.88
N CYS A 49 -15.27 5.57 -1.71
CA CYS A 49 -14.99 4.67 -0.60
C CYS A 49 -15.44 3.23 -0.90
N SER A 50 -16.66 3.07 -1.42
CA SER A 50 -17.20 1.76 -1.78
C SER A 50 -16.33 1.09 -2.84
N ASP A 51 -16.02 1.81 -3.91
CA ASP A 51 -15.18 1.32 -5.00
C ASP A 51 -13.78 0.93 -4.53
N ALA A 52 -13.13 1.79 -3.72
CA ALA A 52 -11.80 1.52 -3.20
C ALA A 52 -11.75 0.23 -2.37
N VAL A 53 -12.75 0.00 -1.52
CA VAL A 53 -12.83 -1.20 -0.68
C VAL A 53 -13.18 -2.43 -1.51
N GLN A 54 -14.14 -2.29 -2.44
CA GLN A 54 -14.56 -3.38 -3.32
C GLN A 54 -13.40 -3.90 -4.16
N GLU A 55 -12.62 -3.02 -4.77
CA GLU A 55 -11.45 -3.42 -5.56
C GLU A 55 -10.42 -4.21 -4.73
N ILE A 56 -10.22 -3.86 -3.46
CA ILE A 56 -9.28 -4.59 -2.59
C ILE A 56 -9.76 -6.03 -2.39
N PHE A 57 -11.05 -6.24 -2.18
CA PHE A 57 -11.61 -7.58 -2.00
C PHE A 57 -11.67 -8.37 -3.30
N VAL A 58 -11.95 -7.73 -4.43
CA VAL A 58 -11.85 -8.35 -5.77
C VAL A 58 -10.41 -8.81 -6.00
N TRP A 59 -9.44 -7.93 -5.78
CA TRP A 59 -8.02 -8.26 -5.93
C TRP A 59 -7.61 -9.41 -5.00
N LEU A 60 -8.05 -9.37 -3.75
CA LEU A 60 -7.80 -10.44 -2.77
C LEU A 60 -8.31 -11.79 -3.28
N TRP A 61 -9.53 -11.81 -3.82
CA TRP A 61 -10.11 -13.04 -4.38
C TRP A 61 -9.32 -13.52 -5.59
N GLU A 62 -9.02 -12.65 -6.55
CA GLU A 62 -8.28 -13.02 -7.77
C GLU A 62 -6.89 -13.59 -7.48
N HIS A 63 -6.20 -13.04 -6.49
CA HIS A 63 -4.81 -13.40 -6.15
C HIS A 63 -4.71 -14.35 -4.94
N ARG A 64 -5.84 -14.88 -4.46
CA ARG A 64 -5.91 -15.68 -3.23
C ARG A 64 -4.93 -16.85 -3.21
N SER A 65 -4.76 -17.55 -4.33
CA SER A 65 -3.95 -18.78 -4.40
C SER A 65 -2.45 -18.55 -4.19
N THR A 66 -1.95 -17.35 -4.50
CA THR A 66 -0.51 -16.99 -4.40
C THR A 66 -0.23 -16.00 -3.26
N LEU A 67 -1.25 -15.69 -2.45
CA LEU A 67 -1.17 -14.66 -1.41
C LEU A 67 -0.29 -15.09 -0.23
N GLU A 68 0.92 -14.58 -0.14
CA GLU A 68 1.80 -14.82 1.02
C GLU A 68 1.76 -13.64 2.00
N VAL A 69 0.97 -13.78 3.07
CA VAL A 69 0.78 -12.74 4.10
C VAL A 69 0.91 -13.31 5.51
N THR A 70 1.61 -12.59 6.38
CA THR A 70 1.75 -12.95 7.80
C THR A 70 0.56 -12.50 8.64
N SER A 71 -0.13 -11.43 8.22
CA SER A 71 -1.33 -10.90 8.88
C SER A 71 -2.31 -10.41 7.83
N LEU A 72 -3.50 -11.01 7.81
CA LEU A 72 -4.56 -10.64 6.89
C LEU A 72 -5.06 -9.22 7.17
N LYS A 73 -5.32 -8.88 8.44
CA LYS A 73 -5.63 -7.51 8.87
C LYS A 73 -4.56 -6.50 8.44
N GLY A 74 -3.28 -6.80 8.67
CA GLY A 74 -2.17 -5.92 8.31
C GLY A 74 -2.09 -5.70 6.79
N TYR A 75 -2.25 -6.77 6.03
CA TYR A 75 -2.30 -6.73 4.57
C TYR A 75 -3.43 -5.84 4.04
N LEU A 76 -4.66 -6.05 4.51
CA LEU A 76 -5.84 -5.30 4.07
C LEU A 76 -5.75 -3.81 4.44
N MET A 77 -5.25 -3.51 5.65
CA MET A 77 -5.02 -2.12 6.06
C MET A 77 -3.93 -1.43 5.21
N ALA A 78 -2.89 -2.16 4.81
CA ALA A 78 -1.88 -1.62 3.89
C ALA A 78 -2.46 -1.39 2.49
N ALA A 79 -3.28 -2.32 1.99
CA ALA A 79 -3.93 -2.22 0.69
C ALA A 79 -4.85 -1.00 0.61
N VAL A 80 -5.70 -0.75 1.62
CA VAL A 80 -6.58 0.43 1.63
C VAL A 80 -5.79 1.72 1.70
N LYS A 81 -4.76 1.80 2.56
CA LYS A 81 -3.88 2.97 2.62
C LYS A 81 -3.23 3.28 1.27
N TYR A 82 -2.74 2.26 0.59
CA TYR A 82 -2.13 2.41 -0.73
C TYR A 82 -3.13 2.87 -1.79
N ARG A 83 -4.33 2.27 -1.80
CA ARG A 83 -5.39 2.64 -2.75
C ARG A 83 -5.83 4.09 -2.57
N LEU A 84 -6.07 4.53 -1.34
CA LEU A 84 -6.47 5.90 -1.03
C LEU A 84 -5.38 6.90 -1.40
N ALA A 85 -4.11 6.58 -1.13
CA ALA A 85 -2.99 7.41 -1.55
C ALA A 85 -2.95 7.60 -3.08
N ARG A 86 -3.21 6.53 -3.85
CA ARG A 86 -3.33 6.61 -5.31
C ARG A 86 -4.52 7.44 -5.77
N ILE A 87 -5.68 7.31 -5.15
CA ILE A 87 -6.87 8.11 -5.46
C ILE A 87 -6.57 9.59 -5.24
N ILE A 88 -6.06 9.95 -4.05
CA ILE A 88 -5.70 11.34 -3.70
C ILE A 88 -4.63 11.89 -4.64
N GLN A 89 -3.63 11.09 -5.01
CA GLN A 89 -2.60 11.57 -5.92
C GLN A 89 -3.15 11.78 -7.34
N THR A 90 -4.00 10.87 -7.81
CA THR A 90 -4.64 10.99 -9.12
C THR A 90 -5.56 12.19 -9.17
N SER A 91 -6.36 12.40 -8.11
CA SER A 91 -7.23 13.57 -7.99
C SER A 91 -6.41 14.86 -7.89
N ARG A 92 -5.30 14.90 -7.15
CA ARG A 92 -4.36 16.04 -7.13
C ARG A 92 -3.70 16.28 -8.47
N ARG A 93 -3.32 15.24 -9.22
CA ARG A 93 -2.72 15.39 -10.56
C ARG A 93 -3.75 15.92 -11.56
N ARG A 94 -4.98 15.39 -11.52
CA ARG A 94 -6.11 15.92 -12.31
C ARG A 94 -6.41 17.36 -11.93
N ALA A 95 -6.48 17.65 -10.64
CA ALA A 95 -6.68 18.99 -10.11
C ALA A 95 -5.53 19.92 -10.49
N ALA A 96 -4.27 19.49 -10.49
CA ALA A 96 -3.13 20.32 -10.93
C ALA A 96 -3.14 20.59 -12.44
N ILE A 97 -3.53 19.61 -13.25
CA ILE A 97 -3.74 19.80 -14.70
C ILE A 97 -4.91 20.76 -14.94
N LEU A 98 -5.98 20.67 -14.16
CA LEU A 98 -7.14 21.55 -14.23
C LEU A 98 -6.84 22.95 -13.65
N ALA A 99 -6.03 23.02 -12.59
CA ALA A 99 -5.64 24.22 -11.86
C ALA A 99 -4.50 24.99 -12.53
N ALA A 100 -3.76 24.36 -13.45
CA ALA A 100 -2.98 25.10 -14.44
C ALA A 100 -3.87 26.07 -15.27
N ASN A 101 -5.20 25.94 -15.20
CA ASN A 101 -6.16 26.92 -15.70
C ASN A 101 -6.89 27.75 -14.64
N VAL A 102 -6.83 27.45 -13.33
CA VAL A 102 -7.40 28.27 -12.22
C VAL A 102 -6.77 27.88 -10.87
N GLU A 103 -6.22 28.83 -10.12
CA GLU A 103 -5.65 28.60 -8.77
C GLU A 103 -6.71 28.32 -7.70
N LEU A 104 -6.49 27.29 -6.87
CA LEU A 104 -7.22 27.06 -5.62
C LEU A 104 -6.30 26.57 -4.48
N PRO A 105 -6.66 26.84 -3.21
CA PRO A 105 -5.75 26.80 -2.07
C PRO A 105 -5.50 25.38 -1.54
N THR A 106 -4.29 25.23 -0.98
CA THR A 106 -3.75 23.98 -0.45
C THR A 106 -4.40 23.60 0.88
N ILE A 107 -5.00 22.40 0.96
CA ILE A 107 -5.55 21.84 2.20
C ILE A 107 -4.43 21.29 3.08
N THR A 108 -4.62 21.58 4.36
CA THR A 108 -3.74 21.61 5.53
C THR A 108 -3.06 20.30 5.95
N ARG A 109 -1.91 20.54 6.60
CA ARG A 109 -1.04 19.65 7.39
C ARG A 109 -1.82 18.62 8.22
N ILE A 110 -1.58 17.35 7.93
CA ILE A 110 -1.74 16.25 8.90
C ILE A 110 -0.54 16.37 9.85
N GLU A 111 -0.79 16.47 11.15
CA GLU A 111 0.27 16.41 12.16
C GLU A 111 0.98 15.05 12.04
N GLU A 112 2.23 15.07 11.60
CA GLU A 112 3.03 13.86 11.48
C GLU A 112 3.41 13.39 12.89
N ASP A 113 2.82 12.26 13.29
CA ASP A 113 3.19 11.50 14.49
C ASP A 113 4.72 11.31 14.57
N MET A 114 5.29 11.38 15.77
CA MET A 114 6.74 11.28 15.99
C MET A 114 7.31 9.97 15.44
N GLU A 115 6.55 8.88 15.53
CA GLU A 115 6.91 7.58 14.95
C GLU A 115 6.98 7.63 13.42
N VAL A 116 6.10 8.40 12.78
CA VAL A 116 6.06 8.57 11.32
C VAL A 116 7.26 9.40 10.84
N LYS A 117 7.66 10.44 11.59
CA LYS A 117 8.88 11.21 11.30
C LYS A 117 10.13 10.34 11.38
N GLU A 118 10.22 9.53 12.41
CA GLU A 118 11.36 8.65 12.62
C GLU A 118 11.46 7.57 11.52
N LEU A 119 10.34 6.96 11.16
CA LEU A 119 10.28 6.01 10.04
C LEU A 119 10.66 6.67 8.71
N ARG A 120 10.19 7.89 8.46
CA ARG A 120 10.57 8.66 7.27
C ARG A 120 12.07 8.95 7.22
N ARG A 121 12.67 9.32 8.35
CA ARG A 121 14.12 9.54 8.45
C ARG A 121 14.89 8.28 8.04
N VAL A 122 14.50 7.11 8.56
CA VAL A 122 15.14 5.83 8.20
C VAL A 122 14.98 5.52 6.71
N ILE A 123 13.81 5.76 6.11
CA ILE A 123 13.59 5.54 4.67
C ILE A 123 14.44 6.49 3.83
N THR A 124 14.57 7.76 4.25
CA THR A 124 15.42 8.75 3.57
C THR A 124 16.88 8.35 3.62
N GLU A 125 17.42 8.04 4.81
CA GLU A 125 18.79 7.54 4.98
C GLU A 125 19.06 6.29 4.14
N PHE A 126 18.11 5.34 4.12
CA PHE A 126 18.22 4.16 3.28
C PHE A 126 18.32 4.52 1.79
N SER A 127 17.49 5.44 1.31
CA SER A 127 17.47 5.86 -0.09
C SER A 127 18.80 6.45 -0.54
N GLU A 128 19.53 7.10 0.38
CA GLU A 128 20.87 7.62 0.14
C GLU A 128 21.93 6.52 -0.01
N THR A 129 21.70 5.33 0.54
CA THR A 129 22.58 4.16 0.31
C THR A 129 22.37 3.48 -1.04
N LEU A 130 21.31 3.84 -1.78
CA LEU A 130 21.04 3.27 -3.10
C LEU A 130 21.92 3.93 -4.17
N PRO A 131 22.43 3.17 -5.14
CA PRO A 131 23.02 3.72 -6.36
C PRO A 131 22.02 4.63 -7.08
N GLN A 132 22.53 5.66 -7.75
CA GLN A 132 21.74 6.77 -8.31
C GLN A 132 20.49 6.30 -9.08
N ARG A 133 20.64 5.32 -9.98
CA ARG A 133 19.53 4.83 -10.81
C ARG A 133 18.49 4.03 -10.02
N ALA A 134 18.92 3.26 -9.01
CA ALA A 134 18.01 2.56 -8.11
C ALA A 134 17.28 3.52 -7.17
N ARG A 135 17.96 4.59 -6.72
CA ARG A 135 17.36 5.67 -5.92
C ARG A 135 16.29 6.41 -6.72
N GLU A 136 16.56 6.74 -7.97
CA GLU A 136 15.61 7.40 -8.86
C GLU A 136 14.36 6.54 -9.08
N ILE A 137 14.53 5.26 -9.41
CA ILE A 137 13.41 4.32 -9.56
C ILE A 137 12.61 4.20 -8.25
N PHE A 138 13.31 4.08 -7.11
CA PHE A 138 12.68 3.99 -5.79
C PHE A 138 11.88 5.26 -5.48
N HIS A 139 12.43 6.44 -5.74
CA HIS A 139 11.76 7.72 -5.54
C HIS A 139 10.52 7.85 -6.43
N LEU A 140 10.64 7.55 -7.72
CA LEU A 140 9.51 7.57 -8.67
C LEU A 140 8.39 6.61 -8.23
N SER A 141 8.75 5.45 -7.67
CA SER A 141 7.78 4.45 -7.22
C SER A 141 7.17 4.72 -5.83
N ARG A 142 7.93 5.29 -4.89
CA ARG A 142 7.54 5.41 -3.48
C ARG A 142 7.16 6.81 -3.04
N VAL A 143 7.70 7.83 -3.71
CA VAL A 143 7.36 9.23 -3.46
C VAL A 143 6.39 9.73 -4.53
N GLN A 144 6.67 9.43 -5.80
CA GLN A 144 5.80 9.84 -6.91
C GLN A 144 4.76 8.77 -7.29
N HIS A 145 4.76 7.60 -6.65
CA HIS A 145 3.79 6.51 -6.83
C HIS A 145 3.49 6.08 -8.29
N LEU A 146 4.44 6.32 -9.19
CA LEU A 146 4.33 5.92 -10.58
C LEU A 146 4.30 4.39 -10.68
N SER A 147 3.49 3.87 -11.60
CA SER A 147 3.49 2.43 -11.95
C SER A 147 4.80 2.02 -12.60
N ASN A 148 5.13 0.73 -12.57
CA ASN A 148 6.35 0.22 -13.22
C ASN A 148 6.41 0.60 -14.70
N ARG A 149 5.26 0.59 -15.37
CA ARG A 149 5.08 1.06 -16.75
C ARG A 149 5.40 2.53 -16.95
N GLU A 150 4.88 3.41 -16.11
CA GLU A 150 5.16 4.85 -16.19
C GLU A 150 6.64 5.16 -15.91
N ILE A 151 7.26 4.46 -14.96
CA ILE A 151 8.69 4.59 -14.66
C ILE A 151 9.53 4.09 -15.82
N ALA A 152 9.18 2.93 -16.38
CA ALA A 152 9.85 2.33 -17.54
C ALA A 152 9.84 3.28 -18.74
N ALA A 153 8.66 3.82 -19.06
CA ALA A 153 8.50 4.82 -20.12
C ALA A 153 9.32 6.09 -19.86
N ARG A 154 9.32 6.59 -18.61
CA ARG A 154 10.04 7.81 -18.23
C ARG A 154 11.56 7.67 -18.27
N LEU A 155 12.08 6.48 -17.93
CA LEU A 155 13.52 6.23 -17.84
C LEU A 155 14.11 5.51 -19.05
N GLY A 156 13.27 5.16 -20.04
CA GLY A 156 13.69 4.42 -21.24
C GLY A 156 14.23 3.02 -20.92
N ILE A 157 13.64 2.33 -19.94
CA ILE A 157 14.02 0.97 -19.51
C ILE A 157 12.82 0.03 -19.54
N SER A 158 13.02 -1.28 -19.40
CA SER A 158 11.90 -2.23 -19.37
C SER A 158 11.16 -2.23 -18.02
N GLU A 159 9.86 -2.52 -18.03
CA GLU A 159 9.04 -2.68 -16.81
C GLU A 159 9.65 -3.73 -15.86
N LYS A 160 10.20 -4.81 -16.42
CA LYS A 160 10.88 -5.86 -15.65
C LYS A 160 12.16 -5.37 -14.97
N THR A 161 12.87 -4.41 -15.58
CA THR A 161 14.02 -3.78 -14.93
C THR A 161 13.58 -2.93 -13.74
N VAL A 162 12.49 -2.17 -13.89
CA VAL A 162 11.90 -1.39 -12.80
C VAL A 162 11.47 -2.29 -11.64
N GLU A 163 10.73 -3.35 -11.94
CA GLU A 163 10.27 -4.34 -10.95
C GLU A 163 11.44 -4.98 -10.19
N ASN A 164 12.47 -5.43 -10.89
CA ASN A 164 13.66 -6.03 -10.29
C ASN A 164 14.38 -5.05 -9.37
N GLN A 165 14.58 -3.79 -9.81
CA GLN A 165 15.26 -2.77 -9.00
C GLN A 165 14.46 -2.42 -7.74
N ILE A 166 13.13 -2.31 -7.85
CA ILE A 166 12.25 -2.10 -6.70
C ILE A 166 12.33 -3.28 -5.73
N THR A 167 12.29 -4.51 -6.24
CA THR A 167 12.36 -5.73 -5.44
C THR A 167 13.67 -5.80 -4.64
N ILE A 168 14.80 -5.52 -5.30
CA ILE A 168 16.12 -5.48 -4.66
C ILE A 168 16.17 -4.38 -3.59
N ALA A 169 15.69 -3.17 -3.91
CA ALA A 169 15.66 -2.05 -2.96
C ALA A 169 14.81 -2.39 -1.72
N LEU A 170 13.63 -2.99 -1.89
CA LEU A 170 12.78 -3.39 -0.78
C LEU A 170 13.41 -4.48 0.09
N LYS A 171 14.09 -5.46 -0.52
CA LYS A 171 14.81 -6.51 0.22
C LYS A 171 15.92 -5.90 1.09
N LYS A 172 16.67 -4.94 0.54
CA LYS A 172 17.72 -4.22 1.26
C LYS A 172 17.15 -3.36 2.40
N LEU A 173 16.06 -2.63 2.13
CA LEU A 173 15.37 -1.81 3.14
C LEU A 173 14.86 -2.67 4.31
N ARG A 174 14.26 -3.82 4.04
CA ARG A 174 13.79 -4.75 5.09
C ARG A 174 14.94 -5.26 5.94
N SER A 175 16.09 -5.59 5.33
CA SER A 175 17.30 -6.02 6.04
C SER A 175 17.83 -4.91 6.95
N ASP A 176 17.92 -3.67 6.46
CA ASP A 176 18.44 -2.54 7.23
C ASP A 176 17.49 -2.13 8.35
N LEU A 177 16.17 -2.15 8.11
CA LEU A 177 15.16 -1.93 9.15
C LEU A 177 15.20 -3.02 10.22
N GLY A 178 15.37 -4.29 9.84
CA GLY A 178 15.52 -5.40 10.80
C GLY A 178 16.73 -5.22 11.71
N LYS A 179 17.87 -4.77 11.16
CA LYS A 179 19.08 -4.45 11.93
C LYS A 179 18.88 -3.24 12.86
N LYS A 180 18.24 -2.17 12.37
CA LYS A 180 17.95 -0.99 13.19
C LYS A 180 16.95 -1.28 14.30
N MET A 181 15.90 -2.08 14.05
CA MET A 181 14.98 -2.54 15.09
C MET A 181 15.70 -3.40 16.15
N LEU A 182 16.61 -4.28 15.74
CA LEU A 182 17.42 -5.07 16.68
C LEU A 182 18.32 -4.17 17.55
N SER A 183 18.87 -3.07 17.01
CA SER A 183 19.62 -2.10 17.83
C SER A 183 18.75 -1.30 18.80
N PHE A 184 17.48 -1.05 18.46
CA PHE A 184 16.52 -0.40 19.36
C PHE A 184 16.03 -1.31 20.50
N LEU A 185 16.13 -2.64 20.34
CA LEU A 185 15.82 -3.63 21.39
C LEU A 185 16.99 -3.90 22.35
N LEU A 186 18.19 -3.41 22.02
CA LEU A 186 19.42 -3.58 22.82
C LEU A 186 19.81 -2.32 23.62
N LEU A 187 18.93 -1.31 23.63
CA LEU A 187 18.98 -0.11 24.46
C LEU A 187 17.79 -0.13 25.43
#